data_AF-A0A418WEY6-F1
#
_entry.id   AF-A0A418WEY6-F1
#
_cell.length_a   1.000
_cell.length_b   1.000
_cell.length_c   1.000
_cell.angle_alpha   90.00
_cell.angle_beta   90.00
_cell.angle_gamma   90.00
#
_symmetry.space_group_name_H-M   'P 1'
#
loop_
_entity.id
_entity.type
_entity.pdbx_description
1 polymer ?
#
loop_
_entity_poly.entity_id
_entity_poly.type
_entity_poly.pdbx_seq_one_letter_code
_entity_poly.pdbx_strand_id
1 'polypeptide(L)'
;MSGPLSEQALRNRARSLIRSVVPFGPGEPGYHEVCKFPEIGTGASSSLCHWLLYRLGAVNPHIVNWTDPSRGLAFVPGANIRRIYHQGRRPFWSCNSLGTNALLCGVRPRTGDIVVLNQPGGSRRRSHIFVFLDETHHGNHIEWTTAESSHEGGLDAKIRKRALHLPLGADFHRDADVTIGDSGDAAPTPTDRVVTGWLPLTLLDYRSPP
;
A
#
# COMPACT_ATOMS: atom_id res chain seq x y z
N MET A 1 0.56 -4.73 -30.52
CA MET A 1 0.94 -3.68 -29.55
C MET A 1 -0.29 -3.34 -28.71
N SER A 2 -0.36 -3.80 -27.47
CA SER A 2 -1.42 -3.40 -26.54
C SER A 2 -1.11 -2.00 -26.00
N GLY A 3 -2.02 -1.05 -26.19
CA GLY A 3 -1.89 0.30 -25.62
C GLY A 3 -1.84 0.28 -24.09
N PRO A 4 -1.55 1.43 -23.45
CA PRO A 4 -1.56 1.52 -21.99
C PRO A 4 -2.92 1.07 -21.44
N LEU A 5 -2.90 0.23 -20.40
CA LEU A 5 -4.12 -0.19 -19.71
C LEU A 5 -4.87 1.07 -19.27
N SER A 6 -6.18 1.15 -19.56
CA SER A 6 -7.02 2.18 -18.96
C SER A 6 -6.93 2.08 -17.44
N GLU A 7 -7.14 3.20 -16.73
CA GLU A 7 -7.11 3.19 -15.27
C GLU A 7 -8.02 2.08 -14.72
N GLN A 8 -9.26 1.99 -15.19
CA GLN A 8 -10.18 0.95 -14.72
C GLN A 8 -9.66 -0.48 -14.95
N ALA A 9 -9.02 -0.74 -16.09
CA ALA A 9 -8.43 -2.04 -16.38
C ALA A 9 -7.27 -2.36 -15.42
N LEU A 10 -6.42 -1.37 -15.11
CA LEU A 10 -5.34 -1.49 -14.13
C LEU A 10 -5.89 -1.82 -12.73
N ARG A 11 -6.93 -1.12 -12.28
CA ARG A 11 -7.60 -1.33 -10.99
C ARG A 11 -8.23 -2.72 -10.89
N ASN A 12 -8.96 -3.14 -11.93
CA ASN A 12 -9.58 -4.47 -12.00
C ASN A 12 -8.53 -5.59 -11.97
N ARG A 13 -7.43 -5.41 -12.71
CA ARG A 13 -6.31 -6.36 -12.71
C ARG A 13 -5.65 -6.44 -11.33
N ALA A 14 -5.41 -5.31 -10.68
CA ALA A 14 -4.83 -5.29 -9.35
C ALA A 14 -5.69 -6.05 -8.33
N ARG A 15 -7.01 -5.81 -8.34
CA ARG A 15 -7.97 -6.54 -7.51
C ARG A 15 -7.95 -8.05 -7.80
N SER A 16 -7.95 -8.43 -9.07
CA SER A 16 -7.93 -9.83 -9.49
C SER A 16 -6.66 -10.54 -9.03
N LEU A 17 -5.49 -9.90 -9.17
CA LEU A 17 -4.21 -10.44 -8.72
C LEU A 17 -4.19 -10.65 -7.21
N ILE A 18 -4.60 -9.65 -6.42
CA ILE A 18 -4.63 -9.80 -4.96
C ILE A 18 -5.55 -10.96 -4.55
N ARG A 19 -6.74 -11.06 -5.14
CA ARG A 19 -7.68 -12.15 -4.86
C ARG A 19 -7.19 -13.53 -5.31
N SER A 20 -6.29 -13.60 -6.29
CA SER A 20 -5.75 -14.89 -6.74
C SER A 20 -4.67 -15.45 -5.83
N VAL A 21 -4.10 -14.63 -4.94
CA VAL A 21 -2.99 -15.05 -4.08
C VAL A 21 -3.30 -14.93 -2.58
N VAL A 22 -4.19 -14.00 -2.17
CA VAL A 22 -4.57 -13.81 -0.76
C VAL A 22 -5.93 -14.48 -0.48
N PRO A 23 -6.09 -15.22 0.63
CA PRO A 23 -5.09 -15.44 1.69
C PRO A 23 -4.03 -16.46 1.31
N PHE A 24 -2.84 -16.32 1.89
CA PHE A 24 -1.83 -17.37 1.88
C PHE A 24 -1.15 -17.49 3.24
N GLY A 25 -0.61 -18.66 3.55
CA GLY A 25 0.26 -18.94 4.69
C GLY A 25 1.63 -19.53 4.27
N PRO A 26 2.61 -19.59 5.19
CA PRO A 26 3.92 -20.16 4.89
C PRO A 26 3.83 -21.61 4.39
N GLY A 27 4.57 -21.92 3.32
CA GLY A 27 4.57 -23.23 2.66
C GLY A 27 3.53 -23.40 1.55
N GLU A 28 2.61 -22.45 1.39
CA GLU A 28 1.64 -22.47 0.29
C GLU A 28 2.24 -21.90 -1.01
N PRO A 29 1.74 -22.31 -2.19
CA PRO A 29 2.24 -21.80 -3.48
C PRO A 29 2.22 -20.27 -3.57
N GLY A 30 1.16 -19.62 -3.05
CA GLY A 30 1.03 -18.16 -3.04
C GLY A 30 2.11 -17.48 -2.18
N TYR A 31 2.50 -18.09 -1.06
CA TYR A 31 3.59 -17.60 -0.23
C TYR A 31 4.92 -17.60 -0.98
N HIS A 32 5.27 -18.71 -1.64
CA HIS A 32 6.51 -18.78 -2.43
C HIS A 32 6.51 -17.80 -3.60
N GLU A 33 5.34 -17.57 -4.21
CA GLU A 33 5.21 -16.64 -5.30
C GLU A 33 5.40 -15.18 -4.86
N VAL A 34 4.81 -14.79 -3.72
CA VAL A 34 4.83 -13.41 -3.21
C VAL A 34 6.11 -13.10 -2.45
N CYS A 35 6.60 -14.02 -1.63
CA CYS A 35 7.72 -13.80 -0.73
C CYS A 35 9.09 -14.05 -1.38
N LYS A 36 9.16 -14.28 -2.69
CA LYS A 36 10.42 -14.24 -3.47
C LYS A 36 10.85 -12.81 -3.85
N PHE A 37 9.96 -11.84 -3.71
CA PHE A 37 10.19 -10.44 -4.08
C PHE A 37 10.97 -9.56 -3.07
N PRO A 38 11.05 -9.84 -1.75
CA PRO A 38 11.98 -9.12 -0.89
C PRO A 38 13.41 -9.63 -1.13
N GLU A 39 14.30 -8.74 -1.58
CA GLU A 39 15.73 -8.96 -1.41
C GLU A 39 16.09 -8.91 0.09
N ILE A 40 17.15 -9.63 0.45
CA ILE A 40 17.73 -9.69 1.80
C ILE A 40 17.80 -8.27 2.41
N GLY A 41 17.11 -8.05 3.53
CA GLY A 41 17.10 -6.78 4.26
C GLY A 41 15.97 -5.80 3.91
N THR A 42 14.97 -6.22 3.12
CA THR A 42 13.69 -5.52 2.96
C THR A 42 12.62 -6.21 3.84
N GLY A 43 11.83 -5.43 4.60
CA GLY A 43 10.84 -5.99 5.53
C GLY A 43 9.71 -6.72 4.79
N ALA A 44 9.26 -7.86 5.32
CA ALA A 44 8.29 -8.77 4.69
C ALA A 44 6.88 -8.18 4.51
N SER A 45 6.53 -7.09 5.21
CA SER A 45 5.28 -6.35 4.97
C SER A 45 5.21 -5.72 3.57
N SER A 46 6.35 -5.63 2.89
CA SER A 46 6.42 -5.05 1.55
C SER A 46 6.33 -6.07 0.41
N SER A 47 6.44 -7.37 0.69
CA SER A 47 6.51 -8.41 -0.36
C SER A 47 5.26 -8.43 -1.25
N LEU A 48 4.07 -8.37 -0.66
CA LEU A 48 2.80 -8.36 -1.40
C LEU A 48 2.68 -7.12 -2.30
N CYS A 49 3.11 -5.97 -1.81
CA CYS A 49 3.08 -4.72 -2.57
C CYS A 49 4.07 -4.77 -3.76
N HIS A 50 5.30 -5.23 -3.53
CA HIS A 50 6.28 -5.40 -4.61
C HIS A 50 5.85 -6.45 -5.64
N TRP A 51 5.31 -7.58 -5.18
CA TRP A 51 4.73 -8.61 -6.03
C TRP A 51 3.62 -8.04 -6.93
N LEU A 52 2.69 -7.27 -6.35
CA LEU A 52 1.60 -6.66 -7.10
C LEU A 52 2.15 -5.73 -8.20
N LEU A 53 3.06 -4.82 -7.84
CA LEU A 53 3.68 -3.91 -8.80
C LEU A 53 4.41 -4.66 -9.92
N TYR A 54 5.08 -5.78 -9.59
CA TYR A 54 5.73 -6.64 -10.56
C TYR A 54 4.72 -7.23 -11.56
N ARG A 55 3.64 -7.84 -11.05
CA ARG A 55 2.59 -8.49 -11.86
C ARG A 55 1.74 -7.51 -12.67
N LEU A 56 1.72 -6.25 -12.26
CA LEU A 56 1.12 -5.15 -13.03
C LEU A 56 2.06 -4.59 -14.10
N GLY A 57 3.36 -4.91 -14.05
CA GLY A 57 4.35 -4.43 -15.02
C GLY A 57 4.95 -3.07 -14.71
N ALA A 58 4.92 -2.62 -13.44
CA ALA A 58 5.55 -1.36 -13.05
C ALA A 58 7.06 -1.40 -13.32
N VAL A 59 7.64 -0.28 -13.77
CA VAL A 59 9.06 -0.20 -14.17
C VAL A 59 9.85 0.95 -13.56
N ASN A 60 9.27 1.68 -12.61
CA ASN A 60 9.94 2.81 -11.96
C ASN A 60 11.09 2.33 -11.05
N PRO A 61 12.37 2.50 -11.42
CA PRO A 61 13.51 1.91 -10.69
C PRO A 61 13.63 2.40 -9.23
N HIS A 62 13.05 3.57 -8.92
CA HIS A 62 13.04 4.13 -7.57
C HIS A 62 11.93 3.55 -6.66
N ILE A 63 11.07 2.68 -7.18
CA ILE A 63 9.92 2.08 -6.49
C ILE A 63 9.98 0.56 -6.59
N VAL A 64 10.34 0.08 -7.78
CA VAL A 64 10.55 -1.32 -8.10
C VAL A 64 11.95 -1.48 -8.66
N ASN A 65 12.80 -2.24 -7.98
CA ASN A 65 14.17 -2.45 -8.42
C ASN A 65 14.47 -3.95 -8.32
N TRP A 66 14.48 -4.60 -9.47
CA TRP A 66 14.74 -6.03 -9.63
C TRP A 66 15.33 -6.25 -11.01
N THR A 67 15.97 -7.40 -11.19
CA THR A 67 16.47 -7.83 -12.50
C THR A 67 15.42 -8.69 -13.19
N ASP A 68 14.94 -8.24 -14.35
CA ASP A 68 14.07 -9.00 -15.24
C ASP A 68 14.44 -8.69 -16.71
N PRO A 69 15.32 -9.50 -17.31
CA PRO A 69 15.80 -9.29 -18.67
C PRO A 69 14.68 -9.30 -19.72
N SER A 70 13.62 -10.09 -19.49
CA SER A 70 12.48 -10.20 -20.43
C SER A 70 11.71 -8.89 -20.59
N ARG A 71 11.79 -8.01 -19.59
CA ARG A 71 11.19 -6.67 -19.60
C ARG A 71 12.20 -5.54 -19.73
N GLY A 72 13.48 -5.87 -19.92
CA GLY A 72 14.58 -4.90 -19.96
C GLY A 72 14.75 -4.15 -18.63
N LEU A 73 14.54 -4.84 -17.51
CA LEU A 73 14.76 -4.31 -16.17
C LEU A 73 16.07 -4.89 -15.62
N ALA A 74 16.92 -4.00 -15.11
CA ALA A 74 18.17 -4.37 -14.46
C ALA A 74 18.17 -3.79 -13.05
N PHE A 75 18.67 -4.58 -12.10
CA PHE A 75 18.92 -4.08 -10.76
C PHE A 75 19.88 -2.88 -10.81
N VAL A 76 19.49 -1.80 -10.11
CA VAL A 76 20.28 -0.59 -9.95
C VAL A 76 20.77 -0.52 -8.50
N PRO A 77 22.08 -0.70 -8.23
CA PRO A 77 22.63 -0.52 -6.89
C PRO A 77 22.30 0.85 -6.32
N GLY A 78 21.81 0.90 -5.08
CA GLY A 78 21.47 2.15 -4.38
C GLY A 78 20.11 2.74 -4.74
N ALA A 79 19.37 2.19 -5.71
CA ALA A 79 17.97 2.54 -5.91
C ALA A 79 17.14 1.95 -4.75
N ASN A 80 16.62 2.83 -3.89
CA ASN A 80 16.00 2.45 -2.62
C ASN A 80 14.65 1.72 -2.82
N ILE A 81 14.68 0.38 -2.80
CA ILE A 81 13.51 -0.51 -2.63
C ILE A 81 12.96 -0.42 -1.21
N ARG A 82 13.83 -0.08 -0.25
CA ARG A 82 13.59 -0.30 1.18
C ARG A 82 12.33 0.37 1.71
N ARG A 83 11.80 1.37 1.00
CA ARG A 83 10.55 2.05 1.36
C ARG A 83 9.81 2.48 0.11
N ILE A 84 8.64 1.90 -0.12
CA ILE A 84 7.59 2.46 -1.00
C ILE A 84 7.26 3.92 -0.58
N TYR A 85 7.62 4.30 0.65
CA TYR A 85 7.63 5.67 1.13
C TYR A 85 8.81 6.50 0.61
N HIS A 86 8.55 7.30 -0.42
CA HIS A 86 9.51 8.21 -1.07
C HIS A 86 9.71 9.58 -0.36
N GLN A 87 9.43 9.67 0.95
CA GLN A 87 9.50 10.94 1.73
C GLN A 87 8.55 12.08 1.28
N GLY A 88 7.37 11.75 0.73
CA GLY A 88 6.40 12.71 0.22
C GLY A 88 6.71 13.40 -1.12
N ARG A 89 7.70 12.91 -1.89
CA ARG A 89 8.08 13.43 -3.21
C ARG A 89 7.60 12.57 -4.37
N ARG A 90 6.58 12.96 -5.16
CA ARG A 90 6.00 12.25 -6.34
C ARG A 90 6.75 10.98 -6.83
N PRO A 91 6.06 9.84 -7.02
CA PRO A 91 4.62 9.74 -7.37
C PRO A 91 3.65 9.46 -6.22
N PHE A 92 4.10 9.11 -5.02
CA PHE A 92 3.27 9.00 -3.82
C PHE A 92 2.63 10.33 -3.37
N TRP A 93 1.38 10.19 -2.93
CA TRP A 93 0.54 11.21 -2.33
C TRP A 93 0.78 11.21 -0.84
N SER A 94 1.34 12.30 -0.31
CA SER A 94 1.50 12.47 1.14
C SER A 94 0.28 13.15 1.74
N CYS A 95 -0.22 12.60 2.84
CA CYS A 95 -1.29 13.23 3.60
C CYS A 95 -0.89 14.64 4.02
N ASN A 96 0.30 14.86 4.61
CA ASN A 96 0.64 16.13 5.28
C ASN A 96 1.61 17.04 4.50
N SER A 97 1.77 16.89 3.18
CA SER A 97 2.81 17.61 2.43
C SER A 97 2.57 19.11 2.22
N LEU A 98 1.33 19.59 2.31
CA LEU A 98 0.95 20.98 2.01
C LEU A 98 0.23 21.68 3.17
N GLY A 99 0.42 21.20 4.41
CA GLY A 99 -0.26 21.76 5.59
C GLY A 99 -1.76 21.48 5.64
N THR A 100 -2.25 20.60 4.76
CA THR A 100 -3.61 20.07 4.77
C THR A 100 -3.56 18.58 4.48
N ASN A 101 -4.22 17.78 5.33
CA ASN A 101 -4.32 16.35 5.17
C ASN A 101 -5.27 16.01 4.02
N ALA A 102 -4.73 15.39 2.96
CA ALA A 102 -5.49 15.02 1.76
C ALA A 102 -6.75 14.18 2.06
N LEU A 103 -6.72 13.34 3.09
CA LEU A 103 -7.88 12.54 3.52
C LEU A 103 -8.98 13.40 4.15
N LEU A 104 -8.64 14.51 4.80
CA LEU A 104 -9.66 15.45 5.31
C LEU A 104 -10.32 16.24 4.17
N CYS A 105 -9.63 16.39 3.04
CA CYS A 105 -10.17 17.03 1.83
C CYS A 105 -10.94 16.08 0.89
N GLY A 106 -11.20 14.84 1.32
CA GLY A 106 -11.93 13.87 0.50
C GLY A 106 -11.11 13.21 -0.60
N VAL A 107 -9.79 13.46 -0.69
CA VAL A 107 -8.92 12.67 -1.57
C VAL A 107 -8.75 11.29 -0.96
N ARG A 108 -8.92 10.24 -1.75
CA ARG A 108 -8.88 8.85 -1.28
C ARG A 108 -7.94 7.98 -2.15
N PRO A 109 -7.29 6.96 -1.57
CA PRO A 109 -6.69 5.90 -2.36
C PRO A 109 -7.77 5.16 -3.16
N ARG A 110 -7.35 4.56 -4.28
CA ARG A 110 -8.20 3.70 -5.12
C ARG A 110 -7.69 2.27 -5.09
N THR A 111 -8.53 1.31 -5.47
CA THR A 111 -8.19 -0.12 -5.49
C THR A 111 -6.82 -0.41 -6.10
N GLY A 112 -5.97 -1.12 -5.39
CA GLY A 112 -4.60 -1.45 -5.80
C GLY A 112 -3.55 -0.42 -5.37
N ASP A 113 -3.94 0.78 -4.92
CA ASP A 113 -2.98 1.74 -4.36
C ASP A 113 -2.32 1.17 -3.10
N ILE A 114 -1.05 1.52 -2.89
CA ILE A 114 -0.28 1.03 -1.76
C ILE A 114 -0.24 2.10 -0.68
N VAL A 115 -0.92 1.85 0.44
CA VAL A 115 -1.04 2.79 1.55
C VAL A 115 0.08 2.55 2.54
N VAL A 116 0.64 3.64 3.08
CA VAL A 116 1.71 3.61 4.07
C VAL A 116 1.23 4.18 5.40
N LEU A 117 1.45 3.39 6.44
CA LEU A 117 1.09 3.69 7.82
C LEU A 117 2.33 3.83 8.71
N ASN A 118 2.26 4.69 9.73
CA ASN A 118 3.25 4.76 10.80
C ASN A 118 2.60 4.48 12.16
N GLN A 119 3.38 3.95 13.11
CA GLN A 119 2.94 3.90 14.51
C GLN A 119 2.74 5.32 15.06
N PRO A 120 1.75 5.56 15.95
CA PRO A 120 1.57 6.84 16.63
C PRO A 120 2.83 7.24 17.39
N GLY A 121 3.30 8.47 17.21
CA GLY A 121 4.54 8.96 17.81
C GLY A 121 5.81 8.15 17.46
N GLY A 122 5.68 7.16 16.56
CA GLY A 122 6.73 6.20 16.26
C GLY A 122 7.71 6.75 15.23
N SER A 123 8.94 6.23 15.27
CA SER A 123 9.90 6.55 14.21
C SER A 123 9.38 6.07 12.85
N ARG A 124 9.67 6.82 11.78
CA ARG A 124 9.43 6.40 10.37
C ARG A 124 10.09 5.06 9.98
N ARG A 125 10.84 4.43 10.89
CA ARG A 125 11.45 3.11 10.72
C ARG A 125 10.51 1.95 11.05
N ARG A 126 9.35 2.20 11.67
CA ARG A 126 8.31 1.20 11.98
C ARG A 126 7.03 1.38 11.15
N SER A 127 7.23 1.58 9.83
CA SER A 127 6.14 1.73 8.87
C SER A 127 5.48 0.39 8.56
N HIS A 128 4.17 0.38 8.41
CA HIS A 128 3.40 -0.75 7.84
C HIS A 128 2.83 -0.32 6.50
N ILE A 129 2.64 -1.27 5.57
CA ILE A 129 2.09 -0.97 4.26
C ILE A 129 1.07 -2.03 3.87
N PHE A 130 0.09 -1.66 3.07
CA PHE A 130 -0.92 -2.57 2.56
C PHE A 130 -1.42 -2.15 1.18
N VAL A 131 -2.09 -3.07 0.49
CA VAL A 131 -2.82 -2.77 -0.75
C VAL A 131 -4.26 -2.41 -0.40
N PHE A 132 -4.69 -1.20 -0.74
CA PHE A 132 -6.08 -0.77 -0.57
C PHE A 132 -6.98 -1.47 -1.58
N LEU A 133 -8.10 -2.04 -1.16
CA LEU A 133 -9.03 -2.75 -2.05
C LEU A 133 -10.33 -2.01 -2.24
N ASP A 134 -10.94 -1.54 -1.16
CA ASP A 134 -12.25 -0.88 -1.19
C ASP A 134 -12.47 0.02 0.02
N GLU A 135 -13.40 0.97 -0.12
CA GLU A 135 -13.91 1.81 0.98
C GLU A 135 -15.43 1.65 1.06
N THR A 136 -15.93 1.34 2.25
CA THR A 136 -17.37 1.23 2.53
C THR A 136 -17.75 2.27 3.58
N HIS A 137 -18.87 2.94 3.37
CA HIS A 137 -19.41 3.93 4.31
C HIS A 137 -20.60 3.32 5.05
N HIS A 138 -20.52 3.30 6.38
CA HIS A 138 -21.57 2.83 7.29
C HIS A 138 -22.02 4.01 8.16
N GLY A 139 -22.88 4.86 7.61
CA GLY A 139 -23.25 6.12 8.25
C GLY A 139 -22.03 7.03 8.39
N ASN A 140 -21.63 7.34 9.63
CA ASN A 140 -20.46 8.16 9.92
C ASN A 140 -19.15 7.35 10.03
N HIS A 141 -19.22 6.03 9.88
CA HIS A 141 -18.05 5.15 9.94
C HIS A 141 -17.55 4.84 8.54
N ILE A 142 -16.23 4.94 8.36
CA ILE A 142 -15.56 4.57 7.11
C ILE A 142 -14.77 3.29 7.38
N GLU A 143 -15.00 2.27 6.57
CA GLU A 143 -14.28 1.00 6.63
C GLU A 143 -13.48 0.78 5.35
N TRP A 144 -12.19 0.49 5.51
CA TRP A 144 -11.31 0.11 4.41
C TRP A 144 -11.12 -1.41 4.37
N THR A 145 -11.32 -1.99 3.19
CA THR A 145 -10.86 -3.34 2.90
C THR A 145 -9.44 -3.28 2.38
N THR A 146 -8.54 -4.05 2.99
CA THR A 146 -7.10 -4.01 2.76
C THR A 146 -6.56 -5.43 2.54
N ALA A 147 -5.47 -5.57 1.79
CA ALA A 147 -4.69 -6.80 1.75
C ALA A 147 -3.30 -6.55 2.32
N GLU A 148 -2.96 -7.33 3.35
CA GLU A 148 -1.76 -7.12 4.17
C GLU A 148 -0.97 -8.42 4.29
N SER A 149 0.36 -8.33 4.27
CA SER A 149 1.27 -9.40 4.69
C SER A 149 2.06 -8.94 5.93
N SER A 150 2.25 -9.80 6.92
CA SER A 150 2.94 -9.45 8.18
C SER A 150 4.44 -9.77 8.19
N HIS A 151 5.19 -9.12 9.10
CA HIS A 151 6.64 -9.30 9.30
C HIS A 151 7.03 -9.85 10.68
N GLU A 152 6.09 -10.02 11.62
CA GLU A 152 6.39 -10.54 12.96
C GLU A 152 5.56 -11.80 13.23
N GLY A 153 6.21 -12.96 13.20
CA GLY A 153 5.65 -14.27 13.58
C GLY A 153 4.59 -14.87 12.64
N GLY A 154 3.96 -14.06 11.80
CA GLY A 154 3.01 -14.48 10.78
C GLY A 154 3.54 -14.11 9.40
N LEU A 155 3.84 -15.11 8.59
CA LEU A 155 4.18 -14.97 7.17
C LEU A 155 2.93 -14.93 6.28
N ASP A 156 1.76 -14.89 6.90
CA ASP A 156 0.47 -14.94 6.24
C ASP A 156 0.14 -13.61 5.56
N ALA A 157 -0.57 -13.70 4.43
CA ALA A 157 -1.33 -12.60 3.90
C ALA A 157 -2.83 -12.80 4.15
N LYS A 158 -3.50 -11.72 4.53
CA LYS A 158 -4.94 -11.71 4.83
C LYS A 158 -5.61 -10.49 4.25
N ILE A 159 -6.86 -10.65 3.85
CA ILE A 159 -7.77 -9.51 3.61
C ILE A 159 -8.30 -9.08 4.98
N ARG A 160 -8.16 -7.80 5.30
CA ARG A 160 -8.64 -7.22 6.56
C ARG A 160 -9.58 -6.07 6.29
N LYS A 161 -10.57 -5.93 7.17
CA LYS A 161 -11.38 -4.73 7.30
C LYS A 161 -10.76 -3.85 8.39
N ARG A 162 -10.68 -2.56 8.13
CA ARG A 162 -10.00 -1.57 8.96
C ARG A 162 -10.89 -0.35 9.15
N ALA A 163 -11.05 0.12 10.37
CA ALA A 163 -11.79 1.35 10.63
C ALA A 163 -10.89 2.56 10.35
N LEU A 164 -11.35 3.49 9.51
CA LEU A 164 -10.68 4.76 9.28
C LEU A 164 -11.29 5.81 10.20
N HIS A 165 -10.47 6.40 11.07
CA HIS A 165 -10.91 7.42 12.00
C HIS A 165 -10.49 8.80 11.51
N LEU A 166 -11.48 9.60 11.11
CA LEU A 166 -11.29 11.00 10.81
C LEU A 166 -11.38 11.80 12.12
N PRO A 167 -10.50 12.79 12.35
CA PRO A 167 -10.60 13.71 13.46
C PRO A 167 -11.90 14.53 13.36
N LEU A 168 -12.59 14.67 14.49
CA LEU A 168 -13.88 15.38 14.60
C LEU A 168 -13.85 16.35 15.78
N GLY A 169 -14.73 17.36 15.76
CA GLY A 169 -14.93 18.27 16.88
C GLY A 169 -13.66 19.08 17.20
N ALA A 170 -13.25 19.06 18.48
CA ALA A 170 -12.11 19.83 18.97
C ALA A 170 -10.75 19.37 18.39
N ASP A 171 -10.66 18.12 17.93
CA ASP A 171 -9.44 17.56 17.34
C ASP A 171 -9.35 17.85 15.83
N PHE A 172 -10.39 18.45 15.24
CA PHE A 172 -10.37 18.80 13.82
C PHE A 172 -9.48 20.02 13.57
N HIS A 173 -8.38 19.78 12.88
CA HIS A 173 -7.59 20.80 12.22
C HIS A 173 -7.18 20.31 10.83
N ARG A 174 -6.89 21.22 9.90
CA ARG A 174 -6.69 20.90 8.48
C ARG A 174 -5.56 19.89 8.23
N ASP A 175 -4.58 19.82 9.11
CA ASP A 175 -3.41 18.94 9.09
C ASP A 175 -3.49 17.81 10.13
N ALA A 176 -4.68 17.57 10.70
CA ALA A 176 -4.88 16.52 11.69
C ALA A 176 -4.58 15.14 11.12
N ASP A 177 -3.97 14.30 11.95
CA ASP A 177 -3.64 12.94 11.58
C ASP A 177 -4.92 12.11 11.45
N VAL A 178 -4.98 11.32 10.37
CA VAL A 178 -6.03 10.32 10.17
C VAL A 178 -5.47 8.98 10.60
N THR A 179 -6.16 8.31 11.52
CA THR A 179 -5.72 7.02 12.04
C THR A 179 -6.55 5.87 11.45
N ILE A 180 -5.98 4.67 11.50
CA ILE A 180 -6.60 3.44 11.03
C ILE A 180 -6.35 2.31 12.02
N GLY A 181 -7.44 1.65 12.43
CA GLY A 181 -7.48 0.56 13.42
C GLY A 181 -8.14 -0.71 12.86
N ASP A 182 -8.33 -1.72 13.71
CA ASP A 182 -9.10 -2.92 13.32
C ASP A 182 -10.60 -2.58 13.18
N SER A 183 -11.31 -3.27 12.28
CA SER A 183 -12.77 -3.07 12.14
C SER A 183 -13.51 -3.50 13.41
N GLY A 184 -14.30 -2.61 14.00
CA GLY A 184 -15.03 -2.85 15.25
C GLY A 184 -14.78 -1.76 16.29
N ASP A 185 -13.69 -1.04 16.15
CA ASP A 185 -13.40 0.12 16.99
C ASP A 185 -14.27 1.30 16.55
N ALA A 186 -15.11 1.80 17.46
CA ALA A 186 -15.96 2.97 17.20
C ALA A 186 -15.17 4.29 17.31
N ALA A 187 -14.02 4.27 17.97
CA ALA A 187 -13.17 5.42 18.25
C ALA A 187 -11.69 5.04 18.12
N PRO A 188 -10.79 6.01 17.87
CA PRO A 188 -9.37 5.72 17.76
C PRO A 188 -8.78 5.05 19.00
N THR A 189 -7.91 4.06 18.81
CA THR A 189 -7.17 3.42 19.89
C THR A 189 -5.70 3.87 19.93
N PRO A 190 -4.98 3.74 21.06
CA PRO A 190 -3.54 4.03 21.13
C PRO A 190 -2.68 3.16 20.20
N THR A 191 -3.23 2.05 19.70
CA THR A 191 -2.55 1.12 18.79
C THR A 191 -2.85 1.38 17.32
N ASP A 192 -3.83 2.25 17.01
CA ASP A 192 -4.14 2.65 15.64
C ASP A 192 -2.92 3.25 14.99
N ARG A 193 -2.81 3.11 13.67
CA ARG A 193 -1.67 3.66 12.93
C ARG A 193 -2.09 4.92 12.19
N VAL A 194 -1.16 5.84 12.01
CA VAL A 194 -1.39 7.07 11.24
C VAL A 194 -1.24 6.78 9.76
N VAL A 195 -2.23 7.16 8.95
CA VAL A 195 -2.15 7.10 7.48
C VAL A 195 -1.29 8.25 6.97
N THR A 196 -0.10 7.93 6.46
CA THR A 196 0.88 8.96 6.04
C THR A 196 0.80 9.35 4.57
N GLY A 197 0.15 8.50 3.78
CA GLY A 197 -0.03 8.68 2.35
C GLY A 197 -0.11 7.35 1.63
N TRP A 198 -0.15 7.41 0.31
CA TRP A 198 -0.24 6.22 -0.55
C TRP A 198 0.48 6.44 -1.87
N LEU A 199 0.88 5.33 -2.50
CA LEU A 199 1.40 5.31 -3.86
C LEU A 199 0.25 5.01 -4.83
N PRO A 200 -0.19 5.98 -5.65
CA PRO A 200 -1.22 5.72 -6.64
C PRO A 200 -0.65 4.91 -7.80
N LEU A 201 -1.35 3.85 -8.18
CA LEU A 201 -0.96 3.05 -9.36
C LEU A 201 -0.95 3.90 -10.64
N THR A 202 -1.85 4.87 -10.77
CA THR A 202 -1.93 5.75 -11.95
C THR A 202 -0.75 6.68 -12.14
N LEU A 203 0.13 6.82 -11.16
CA LEU A 203 1.32 7.67 -11.23
C LEU A 203 2.61 6.87 -11.47
N LEU A 204 2.47 5.59 -11.84
CA LEU A 204 3.57 4.70 -12.20
C LEU A 204 3.65 4.49 -13.71
N ASP A 205 4.85 4.15 -14.16
CA ASP A 205 5.11 3.73 -15.53
C ASP A 205 4.97 2.21 -15.64
N TYR A 206 4.32 1.76 -16.70
CA TYR A 206 4.04 0.35 -16.95
C TYR A 206 4.60 -0.12 -18.29
N ARG A 207 5.11 -1.34 -18.31
CA ARG A 207 5.37 -2.14 -19.52
C ARG A 207 4.45 -3.35 -19.54
N SER A 208 4.54 -4.15 -20.60
CA SER A 208 3.83 -5.41 -20.70
C SER A 208 4.06 -6.22 -19.41
N PRO A 209 2.99 -6.57 -18.69
CA PRO A 209 3.13 -7.40 -17.51
C PRO A 209 3.57 -8.82 -17.91
N PRO A 210 4.22 -9.56 -17.00
CA PRO A 210 4.68 -10.92 -17.23
C PRO A 210 3.52 -11.91 -17.38
#